data_AF-A0A967XR97-F1
#
_entry.id   AF-A0A967XR97-F1
#
_cell.length_a   1.000
_cell.length_b   1.000
_cell.length_c   1.000
_cell.angle_alpha   90.00
_cell.angle_beta   90.00
_cell.angle_gamma   90.00
#
_symmetry.space_group_name_H-M   'P 1'
#
loop_
_entity.id
_entity.type
_entity.pdbx_description
1 polymer ?
#
loop_
_entity_poly.entity_id
_entity_poly.type
_entity_poly.pdbx_seq_one_letter_code
_entity_poly.pdbx_strand_id
1 'polypeptide(L)'
;SPELMSRVRDGKVTSRPIAGTRRRGVDREEDQALEAELLADPKERAEHVMLVDLARNDLGRVCEFGSVAVDELMVVERFSHVMHIVSGVSGTLRDGMGPVDVLRATFPHGTVSGAPK
;
A
#
# COMPACT_ATOMS: atom_id res chain seq x y z
N SER A 1 3.92 10.39 9.12
CA SER A 1 3.92 8.91 9.06
C SER A 1 4.16 8.52 7.61
N PRO A 2 5.21 7.75 7.27
CA PRO A 2 5.43 7.29 5.90
C PRO A 2 4.33 6.33 5.44
N GLU A 3 3.71 5.56 6.34
CA GLU A 3 2.56 4.70 6.03
C GLU A 3 1.22 5.37 6.38
N LEU A 4 0.31 5.33 5.40
CA LEU A 4 -1.10 5.69 5.57
C LEU A 4 -1.91 4.39 5.68
N MET A 5 -2.34 4.05 6.90
CA MET A 5 -3.04 2.79 7.19
C MET A 5 -4.31 2.63 6.33
N SER A 6 -5.22 3.59 6.41
CA SER A 6 -6.39 3.72 5.55
C SER A 6 -6.95 5.14 5.67
N ARG A 7 -7.56 5.64 4.59
CA ARG A 7 -8.25 6.94 4.54
C ARG A 7 -9.63 6.75 3.95
N VAL A 8 -10.63 7.35 4.59
CA VAL A 8 -11.99 7.48 4.07
C VAL A 8 -12.22 8.93 3.69
N ARG A 9 -12.66 9.17 2.46
CA ARG A 9 -13.04 10.50 1.98
C ARG A 9 -14.10 10.38 0.90
N ASP A 10 -15.20 11.12 1.04
CA ASP A 10 -16.27 11.19 0.03
C ASP A 10 -16.77 9.80 -0.40
N GLY A 11 -16.96 8.89 0.57
CA GLY A 11 -17.38 7.50 0.32
C GLY A 11 -16.30 6.57 -0.24
N LYS A 12 -15.09 7.06 -0.53
CA LYS A 12 -13.96 6.27 -1.03
C LYS A 12 -13.03 5.87 0.12
N VAL A 13 -12.77 4.57 0.25
CA VAL A 13 -11.73 4.02 1.13
C VAL A 13 -10.46 3.82 0.31
N THR A 14 -9.32 4.22 0.86
CA THR A 14 -8.00 4.08 0.22
C THR A 14 -7.00 3.53 1.22
N SER A 15 -6.13 2.64 0.76
CA SER A 15 -4.96 2.14 1.49
C SER A 15 -3.73 2.24 0.60
N ARG A 16 -2.57 2.52 1.19
CA ARG A 16 -1.30 2.61 0.46
C ARG A 16 -0.26 1.67 1.06
N PRO A 17 -0.24 0.39 0.66
CA PRO A 17 0.80 -0.54 1.05
C PRO A 17 2.18 -0.04 0.63
N ILE A 18 3.17 -0.23 1.52
CA ILE A 18 4.56 0.16 1.30
C ILE A 18 5.45 -1.04 1.64
N ALA A 19 6.38 -1.39 0.76
CA ALA A 19 7.44 -2.35 1.03
C ALA A 19 8.72 -1.99 0.29
N GLY A 20 9.82 -2.61 0.73
CA GLY A 20 11.14 -2.36 0.18
C GLY A 20 11.66 -0.96 0.48
N THR A 21 12.96 -0.85 0.73
CA THR A 21 13.59 0.43 1.03
C THR A 21 14.92 0.50 0.32
N ARG A 22 15.19 1.63 -0.33
CA ARG A 22 16.54 2.05 -0.73
C ARG A 22 16.78 3.48 -0.29
N ARG A 23 18.04 3.85 -0.05
CA ARG A 23 18.42 5.25 0.18
C ARG A 23 18.21 6.06 -1.10
N ARG A 24 18.17 7.39 -0.98
CA ARG A 24 18.30 8.26 -2.17
C ARG A 24 19.73 8.22 -2.72
N GLY A 25 19.85 8.35 -4.03
CA GLY A 25 21.13 8.53 -4.71
C GLY A 25 21.76 9.89 -4.41
N VAL A 26 23.09 9.97 -4.45
CA VAL A 26 23.84 11.23 -4.33
C VAL A 26 23.66 12.11 -5.57
N ASP A 27 23.30 11.51 -6.69
CA ASP A 27 22.93 12.16 -7.94
C ASP A 27 21.76 11.41 -8.61
N ARG A 28 21.35 11.91 -9.78
CA ARG A 28 20.20 11.35 -10.51
C ARG A 28 20.47 9.95 -11.06
N GLU A 29 21.71 9.65 -11.45
CA GLU A 29 22.07 8.37 -12.05
C GLU A 29 22.05 7.26 -10.99
N GLU A 30 22.66 7.52 -9.83
CA GLU A 30 22.61 6.60 -8.69
C GLU A 30 21.16 6.42 -8.20
N ASP A 31 20.35 7.48 -8.16
CA ASP A 31 18.96 7.39 -7.71
C ASP A 31 18.09 6.54 -8.66
N GLN A 32 18.38 6.57 -9.95
CA GLN A 32 17.71 5.72 -10.95
C GLN A 32 18.20 4.27 -10.88
N ALA A 33 19.50 4.04 -10.63
CA ALA A 33 20.05 2.71 -10.45
C ALA A 33 19.46 2.03 -9.19
N LEU A 34 19.34 2.76 -8.08
CA LEU A 34 18.74 2.26 -6.84
C LEU A 34 17.24 1.95 -7.00
N GLU A 35 16.50 2.77 -7.78
CA GLU A 35 15.11 2.48 -8.13
C GLU A 35 15.00 1.18 -8.93
N ALA A 36 15.83 1.02 -9.98
CA ALA A 36 15.82 -0.18 -10.81
C ALA A 36 16.20 -1.44 -10.02
N GLU A 37 17.17 -1.33 -9.11
CA GLU A 37 17.57 -2.40 -8.19
C GLU A 37 16.41 -2.81 -7.28
N LEU A 38 15.73 -1.83 -6.66
CA LEU A 38 14.57 -2.08 -5.79
C LEU A 38 13.44 -2.79 -6.52
N LEU A 39 13.12 -2.34 -7.74
CA LEU A 39 12.08 -2.94 -8.58
C LEU A 39 12.47 -4.31 -9.15
N ALA A 40 13.76 -4.63 -9.23
CA ALA A 40 14.24 -5.92 -9.71
C ALA A 40 14.32 -6.98 -8.59
N ASP A 41 14.35 -6.56 -7.32
CA ASP A 41 14.50 -7.46 -6.17
C ASP A 41 13.28 -8.39 -6.03
N PRO A 42 13.42 -9.71 -6.28
CA PRO A 42 12.29 -10.64 -6.25
C PRO A 42 11.72 -10.79 -4.83
N LYS A 43 12.51 -10.58 -3.78
CA LYS A 43 12.04 -10.65 -2.40
C LYS A 43 11.10 -9.47 -2.11
N GLU A 44 11.56 -8.26 -2.38
CA GLU A 44 10.79 -7.03 -2.11
C GLU A 44 9.49 -7.01 -2.92
N ARG A 45 9.53 -7.47 -4.18
CA ARG A 45 8.32 -7.64 -5.00
C ARG A 45 7.34 -8.64 -4.41
N ALA A 46 7.80 -9.80 -3.97
CA ALA A 46 6.94 -10.84 -3.42
C ALA A 46 6.25 -10.36 -2.12
N GLU A 47 7.02 -9.71 -1.24
CA GLU A 47 6.50 -9.10 -0.02
C GLU A 47 5.46 -8.01 -0.34
N HIS A 48 5.74 -7.16 -1.34
CA HIS A 48 4.81 -6.12 -1.75
C HIS A 48 3.50 -6.65 -2.33
N VAL A 49 3.55 -7.70 -3.18
CA VAL A 49 2.31 -8.34 -3.69
C VAL A 49 1.46 -8.86 -2.53
N MET A 50 2.08 -9.54 -1.56
CA MET A 50 1.37 -10.04 -0.37
C MET A 50 0.66 -8.89 0.37
N LEU A 51 1.31 -7.74 0.54
CA LEU A 51 0.69 -6.59 1.21
C LEU A 51 -0.46 -5.98 0.39
N VAL A 52 -0.34 -5.94 -0.93
CA VAL A 52 -1.43 -5.50 -1.82
C VAL A 52 -2.63 -6.41 -1.69
N ASP A 53 -2.43 -7.72 -1.72
CA ASP A 53 -3.52 -8.69 -1.57
C ASP A 53 -4.17 -8.62 -0.20
N LEU A 54 -3.38 -8.42 0.86
CA LEU A 54 -3.90 -8.20 2.21
C LEU A 54 -4.75 -6.92 2.27
N ALA A 55 -4.28 -5.82 1.69
CA ALA A 55 -5.04 -4.57 1.63
C ALA A 55 -6.36 -4.73 0.84
N ARG A 56 -6.34 -5.46 -0.29
CA ARG A 56 -7.55 -5.80 -1.05
C ARG A 56 -8.54 -6.61 -0.22
N ASN A 57 -8.05 -7.62 0.50
CA ASN A 57 -8.87 -8.45 1.37
C ASN A 57 -9.49 -7.62 2.51
N ASP A 58 -8.71 -6.75 3.14
CA ASP A 58 -9.17 -5.90 4.23
C ASP A 58 -10.23 -4.89 3.78
N LEU A 59 -10.00 -4.21 2.66
CA LEU A 59 -10.98 -3.29 2.07
C LEU A 59 -12.24 -4.03 1.60
N GLY A 60 -12.10 -5.25 1.08
CA GLY A 60 -13.22 -6.08 0.66
C GLY A 60 -14.23 -6.39 1.76
N ARG A 61 -13.83 -6.34 3.04
CA ARG A 61 -14.75 -6.52 4.18
C ARG A 61 -15.73 -5.35 4.34
N VAL A 62 -15.32 -4.14 3.94
CA VAL A 62 -16.07 -2.90 4.18
C VAL A 62 -16.52 -2.17 2.91
N CYS A 63 -16.02 -2.56 1.75
CA CYS A 63 -16.39 -1.97 0.48
C CYS A 63 -17.58 -2.71 -0.18
N GLU A 64 -18.17 -2.06 -1.17
CA GLU A 64 -19.13 -2.67 -2.09
C GLU A 64 -18.48 -3.78 -2.91
N PHE A 65 -19.25 -4.83 -3.19
CA PHE A 65 -18.77 -5.94 -4.00
C PHE A 65 -18.34 -5.46 -5.40
N GLY A 66 -17.15 -5.85 -5.83
CA GLY A 66 -16.59 -5.46 -7.12
C GLY A 66 -16.02 -4.03 -7.19
N SER A 67 -16.12 -3.23 -6.13
CA SER A 67 -15.57 -1.86 -6.12
C SER A 67 -14.07 -1.78 -5.79
N VAL A 68 -13.50 -2.84 -5.19
CA VAL A 68 -12.10 -2.84 -4.76
C VAL A 68 -11.18 -3.02 -5.96
N ALA A 69 -10.31 -2.03 -6.19
CA ALA A 69 -9.36 -1.99 -7.29
C ALA A 69 -7.95 -1.62 -6.81
N VAL A 70 -6.94 -2.04 -7.59
CA VAL A 70 -5.56 -1.57 -7.45
C VAL A 70 -5.39 -0.40 -8.41
N ASP A 71 -5.29 0.81 -7.88
CA ASP A 71 -5.17 2.05 -8.66
C ASP A 71 -3.74 2.21 -9.23
N GLU A 72 -2.74 1.83 -8.43
CA GLU A 72 -1.32 1.90 -8.77
C GLU A 72 -0.65 0.61 -8.26
N LEU A 73 0.20 0.01 -9.08
CA LEU A 73 0.89 -1.25 -8.72
C LEU A 73 2.40 -1.07 -8.82
N MET A 74 3.09 -1.25 -7.68
CA MET A 74 4.56 -1.30 -7.60
C MET A 74 5.26 -0.06 -8.19
N VAL A 75 4.78 1.13 -7.84
CA VAL A 75 5.44 2.39 -8.20
C VAL A 75 6.48 2.76 -7.15
N VAL A 76 7.57 3.42 -7.54
CA VAL A 76 8.57 3.90 -6.57
C VAL A 76 8.24 5.32 -6.14
N GLU A 77 7.94 5.48 -4.85
CA GLU A 77 7.81 6.80 -4.24
C GLU A 77 9.11 7.21 -3.54
N ARG A 78 9.53 8.46 -3.79
CA ARG A 78 10.74 9.05 -3.23
C ARG A 78 10.39 9.97 -2.07
N PHE A 79 10.98 9.68 -0.93
CA PHE A 79 10.98 10.53 0.26
C PHE A 79 12.31 11.28 0.37
N SER A 80 12.45 12.11 1.41
CA SER A 80 13.63 12.97 1.58
C SER A 80 14.94 12.19 1.66
N HIS A 81 14.94 10.97 2.23
CA HIS A 81 16.16 10.18 2.46
C HIS A 81 16.10 8.76 1.92
N VAL A 82 14.90 8.26 1.60
CA VAL A 82 14.67 6.89 1.14
C VAL A 82 13.65 6.87 0.00
N MET A 83 13.54 5.73 -0.67
CA MET A 83 12.47 5.41 -1.60
C MET A 83 11.88 4.04 -1.25
N HIS A 84 10.60 3.84 -1.58
CA HIS A 84 9.87 2.60 -1.32
C HIS A 84 9.05 2.17 -2.54
N ILE A 85 8.75 0.88 -2.63
CA ILE A 85 7.70 0.36 -3.51
C ILE A 85 6.36 0.67 -2.84
N VAL A 86 5.46 1.32 -3.59
CA VAL A 86 4.14 1.73 -3.12
C VAL A 86 3.09 1.23 -4.11
N SER A 87 1.94 0.86 -3.59
CA SER A 87 0.73 0.61 -4.39
C SER A 87 -0.43 1.40 -3.83
N GLY A 88 -1.44 1.64 -4.66
CA GLY A 88 -2.72 2.21 -4.26
C GLY A 88 -3.81 1.16 -4.35
N VAL A 89 -4.55 0.94 -3.26
CA VAL A 89 -5.76 0.11 -3.27
C VAL A 89 -6.93 0.96 -2.80
N SER A 90 -8.03 0.94 -3.54
CA SER A 90 -9.23 1.68 -3.16
C SER A 90 -10.52 0.92 -3.41
N GLY A 91 -11.60 1.38 -2.80
CA GLY A 91 -12.95 0.86 -3.00
C GLY A 91 -14.03 1.82 -2.52
N THR A 92 -15.27 1.55 -2.89
CA THR A 92 -16.44 2.32 -2.45
C THR A 92 -16.90 1.77 -1.11
N LEU A 93 -16.96 2.61 -0.08
CA LEU A 93 -17.46 2.23 1.24
C LEU A 93 -18.93 1.81 1.12
N ARG A 94 -19.27 0.65 1.69
CA ARG A 94 -20.65 0.15 1.67
C ARG A 94 -21.57 1.07 2.47
N ASP A 95 -22.82 1.21 2.00
CA ASP A 95 -23.88 1.87 2.74
C ASP A 95 -23.99 1.35 4.19
N GLY A 96 -24.15 2.29 5.13
CA GLY A 96 -24.27 1.98 6.56
C GLY A 96 -22.95 1.70 7.28
N MET A 97 -21.81 1.70 6.58
CA MET A 97 -20.49 1.61 7.22
C MET A 97 -19.86 2.98 7.46
N GLY A 98 -19.01 3.06 8.48
CA GLY A 98 -18.33 4.28 8.85
C GLY A 98 -16.81 4.13 9.05
N PRO A 99 -16.11 5.22 9.39
CA PRO A 99 -14.66 5.21 9.61
C PRO A 99 -14.18 4.20 10.68
N VAL A 100 -15.00 3.92 11.69
CA VAL A 100 -14.67 2.94 12.74
C VAL A 100 -14.67 1.51 12.20
N ASP A 101 -15.58 1.17 11.28
CA ASP A 101 -15.62 -0.14 10.63
C ASP A 101 -14.41 -0.34 9.73
N VAL A 102 -14.04 0.72 9.00
CA VAL A 102 -12.81 0.74 8.18
C VAL A 102 -11.57 0.54 9.04
N LEU A 103 -11.48 1.23 10.17
CA LEU A 103 -10.38 1.05 11.12
C LEU A 103 -10.30 -0.40 11.61
N ARG A 104 -11.40 -0.98 12.05
CA ARG A 104 -11.46 -2.38 12.51
C ARG A 104 -11.07 -3.37 11.43
N ALA A 105 -11.47 -3.13 10.19
CA ALA A 105 -11.17 -4.01 9.07
C ALA A 105 -9.70 -3.96 8.64
N THR A 106 -8.99 -2.85 8.91
CA THR A 106 -7.64 -2.60 8.37
C THR A 106 -6.54 -2.64 9.43
N PHE A 107 -6.91 -2.65 10.71
CA PHE A 107 -5.99 -2.73 11.85
C PHE A 107 -5.72 -4.17 12.32
N PRO A 108 -4.50 -4.51 12.75
CA PRO A 108 -3.25 -3.75 12.63
C PRO A 108 -2.76 -3.72 11.18
N HIS A 109 -1.83 -2.85 10.80
CA HIS A 109 -1.37 -2.80 9.40
C HIS A 109 -0.67 -4.11 8.99
N GLY A 110 -0.79 -4.48 7.71
CA GLY A 110 -0.22 -5.74 7.20
C GLY A 110 1.28 -5.84 7.38
N THR A 111 2.00 -4.73 7.24
CA THR A 111 3.45 -4.61 7.45
C THR A 111 3.88 -4.84 8.91
N VAL A 112 2.94 -4.78 9.86
CA VAL A 112 3.19 -5.00 11.29
C VAL A 112 2.73 -6.38 11.76
N SER A 113 1.81 -7.02 11.04
CA SER A 113 1.17 -8.29 11.43
C SER A 113 1.56 -9.50 10.58
N GLY A 114 2.03 -9.29 9.35
CA GLY A 114 2.29 -10.37 8.40
C GLY A 114 1.00 -10.94 7.78
N ALA A 115 1.11 -12.07 7.09
CA ALA A 115 0.00 -12.81 6.52
C ALA A 115 0.11 -14.32 6.84
N PRO A 116 -0.97 -15.00 7.24
CA PRO A 116 -2.33 -14.48 7.45
C PRO A 116 -2.42 -13.57 8.69
N LYS A 117 -3.34 -12.60 8.61
CA LYS A 117 -3.71 -11.73 9.74
C LYS A 117 -4.51 -12.48 10.80
#